data_AF-A0A3C2DWU0-F1
#
_entry.id   AF-A0A3C2DWU0-F1
#
_cell.length_a   1.000
_cell.length_b   1.000
_cell.length_c   1.000
_cell.angle_alpha   90.00
_cell.angle_beta   90.00
_cell.angle_gamma   90.00
#
_symmetry.space_group_name_H-M   'P 1'
#
loop_
_entity.id
_entity.type
_entity.pdbx_description
1 polymer ?
#
loop_
_entity_poly.entity_id
_entity_poly.type
_entity_poly.pdbx_seq_one_letter_code
_entity_poly.pdbx_strand_id
1 'polypeptide(L)' 'MTKKTNTAAKIYTATERVNIRLRPTYDSPIVRTIEAGDEIYIEKTYSRLGVTWGKINDTKEFICLNFCKKKAE' A
#
# COMPACT_ATOMS: atom_id res chain seq x y z
N MET A 1 -21.79 12.07 -10.27
CA MET A 1 -20.69 11.09 -10.33
C MET A 1 -19.44 11.77 -9.78
N THR A 2 -19.01 11.42 -8.58
CA THR A 2 -17.92 12.09 -7.87
C THR A 2 -16.59 11.80 -8.57
N LYS A 3 -15.84 12.86 -8.88
CA LYS A 3 -14.55 12.82 -9.58
C LYS A 3 -13.58 11.88 -8.84
N LYS A 4 -13.23 10.72 -9.43
CA LYS A 4 -11.98 10.02 -9.11
C LYS A 4 -10.86 10.93 -9.61
N THR A 5 -10.32 11.77 -8.75
CA THR A 5 -9.08 12.49 -9.06
C THR A 5 -8.01 11.45 -9.32
N ASN A 6 -7.55 11.40 -10.57
CA ASN A 6 -6.45 10.56 -11.01
C ASN A 6 -5.15 11.12 -10.39
N THR A 7 -4.99 10.97 -9.07
CA THR A 7 -3.70 11.23 -8.42
C THR A 7 -2.75 10.18 -8.95
N ALA A 8 -1.66 10.61 -9.59
CA ALA A 8 -0.66 9.72 -10.16
C ALA A 8 -0.24 8.71 -9.08
N ALA A 9 -0.64 7.45 -9.27
CA ALA A 9 -0.31 6.39 -8.34
C ALA A 9 1.20 6.21 -8.32
N LYS A 10 1.78 6.10 -7.12
CA LYS A 10 3.21 5.86 -6.94
C LYS A 10 3.46 4.35 -6.96
N ILE A 11 4.46 3.91 -7.71
CA ILE A 11 4.84 2.49 -7.75
C ILE A 11 5.81 2.21 -6.60
N TYR A 12 5.52 1.14 -5.86
CA TYR A 12 6.38 0.59 -4.83
C TYR A 12 6.68 -0.87 -5.15
N THR A 13 7.87 -1.34 -4.78
CA THR A 13 8.25 -2.75 -4.88
C THR A 13 8.40 -3.32 -3.48
N ALA A 14 7.79 -4.48 -3.22
CA ALA A 14 7.94 -5.19 -1.95
C ALA A 14 9.37 -5.70 -1.79
N THR A 15 9.99 -5.46 -0.63
CA THR A 15 11.36 -5.95 -0.35
C THR A 15 11.38 -7.34 0.27
N GLU A 16 10.23 -7.78 0.79
CA GLU A 16 10.01 -9.07 1.43
C GLU A 16 8.56 -9.50 1.20
N ARG A 17 8.14 -10.62 1.78
CA ARG A 17 6.75 -11.06 1.74
C ARG A 17 5.89 -10.19 2.66
N VAL A 18 4.94 -9.43 2.11
CA VAL A 18 4.17 -8.40 2.85
C VAL A 18 2.66 -8.67 2.82
N ASN A 19 2.04 -8.60 4.00
CA ASN A 19 0.60 -8.73 4.13
C ASN A 19 -0.13 -7.44 3.73
N ILE A 20 -1.12 -7.59 2.87
CA ILE A 20 -2.11 -6.57 2.53
C ILE A 20 -3.30 -6.73 3.47
N ARG A 21 -3.74 -5.62 4.07
CA ARG A 21 -4.75 -5.60 5.14
C ARG A 21 -5.92 -4.71 4.81
N LEU A 22 -7.07 -4.98 5.43
CA LEU A 22 -8.31 -4.22 5.21
C LEU A 22 -8.27 -2.80 5.81
N ARG A 23 -7.38 -2.55 6.77
CA ARG A 23 -7.16 -1.26 7.43
C ARG A 23 -5.66 -1.05 7.67
N PRO A 24 -5.19 0.20 7.79
CA PRO A 24 -3.78 0.54 7.98
C PRO A 24 -3.32 0.30 9.45
N THR A 25 -3.45 -0.94 9.92
CA THR A 25 -3.02 -1.41 11.25
C THR A 25 -2.58 -2.87 11.17
N TYR A 26 -1.69 -3.31 12.06
CA TYR A 26 -1.25 -4.71 12.09
C TYR A 26 -2.31 -5.69 12.62
N ASP A 27 -3.30 -5.22 13.37
CA ASP A 27 -4.40 -6.07 13.89
C ASP A 27 -5.56 -6.23 12.90
N SER A 28 -5.52 -5.50 11.78
CA SER A 28 -6.55 -5.63 10.74
C SER A 28 -6.47 -6.99 10.05
N PRO A 29 -7.61 -7.59 9.64
CA PRO A 29 -7.62 -8.78 8.81
C PRO A 29 -6.71 -8.67 7.59
N ILE A 30 -6.02 -9.76 7.28
CA ILE A 30 -5.19 -9.92 6.08
C ILE A 30 -6.15 -10.27 4.93
N VAL A 31 -6.08 -9.50 3.85
CA VAL A 31 -6.86 -9.72 2.63
C VAL A 31 -6.11 -10.66 1.69
N ARG A 32 -4.81 -10.42 1.53
CA ARG A 32 -3.88 -11.24 0.74
C ARG A 32 -2.44 -10.93 1.15
N THR A 33 -1.50 -11.67 0.58
CA THR A 33 -0.06 -11.41 0.74
C THR A 33 0.56 -11.28 -0.64
N ILE A 34 1.56 -10.41 -0.76
CA ILE A 34 2.41 -10.29 -1.96
C ILE A 34 3.82 -10.74 -1.63
N GLU A 35 4.54 -11.20 -2.64
CA GLU A 35 5.90 -11.71 -2.50
C GLU A 35 6.94 -10.61 -2.71
N ALA A 36 8.18 -10.87 -2.30
CA ALA A 36 9.29 -9.96 -2.54
C ALA A 36 9.48 -9.74 -4.06
N GLY A 37 9.67 -8.50 -4.48
CA GLY A 37 9.80 -8.12 -5.88
C GLY A 37 8.49 -7.73 -6.57
N ASP A 38 7.34 -8.02 -5.96
CA ASP A 38 6.04 -7.61 -6.52
C ASP A 38 5.90 -6.08 -6.50
N GLU A 39 5.36 -5.53 -7.59
CA GLU A 39 5.05 -4.11 -7.71
C GLU A 39 3.61 -3.80 -7.29
N ILE A 40 3.42 -2.66 -6.64
CA ILE A 40 2.12 -2.20 -6.19
C ILE A 40 1.91 -0.70 -6.40
N TYR A 41 0.70 -0.34 -6.80
CA TYR A 41 0.30 1.04 -7.06
C TYR A 41 -0.38 1.65 -5.84
N ILE A 42 0.24 2.68 -5.28
CA ILE A 42 -0.24 3.38 -4.09
C ILE A 42 -0.86 4.72 -4.49
N GLU A 43 -2.16 4.86 -4.20
CA GLU A 43 -2.92 6.09 -4.42
C GLU A 43 -2.65 7.12 -3.32
N LYS A 44 -2.57 6.66 -2.06
CA LYS A 44 -2.44 7.55 -0.90
C LYS A 44 -1.64 6.91 0.22
N THR A 45 -0.86 7.72 0.94
CA THR A 45 -0.08 7.29 2.10
C THR A 45 -0.68 7.82 3.41
N TYR A 46 -0.56 7.03 4.48
CA TYR A 46 -1.04 7.34 5.82
C TYR A 46 0.05 7.02 6.83
N SER A 47 0.41 7.95 7.70
CA SER A 47 1.31 7.69 8.83
C SER A 47 0.48 7.42 10.08
N ARG A 48 0.69 6.27 10.71
CA ARG A 48 0.00 5.85 11.95
C ARG A 48 0.99 5.14 12.86
N LEU A 49 1.11 5.61 14.10
CA LEU A 49 1.98 4.98 15.13
C LEU A 49 3.42 4.73 14.63
N GLY A 50 4.00 5.67 13.88
CA GLY A 50 5.36 5.53 13.33
C GLY A 50 5.48 4.64 12.09
N VAL A 51 4.38 4.07 11.59
CA VAL A 51 4.36 3.22 10.40
C VAL A 51 3.68 3.94 9.24
N THR A 52 4.29 3.88 8.06
CA THR A 52 3.69 4.42 6.84
C THR A 52 2.92 3.31 6.11
N TRP A 53 1.65 3.55 5.85
CA TRP A 53 0.75 2.68 5.12
C TRP A 53 0.38 3.28 3.77
N GLY A 54 0.37 2.46 2.72
CA GLY A 54 -0.10 2.81 1.40
C GLY A 54 -1.49 2.22 1.17
N LYS A 55 -2.44 3.05 0.76
CA LYS A 55 -3.72 2.61 0.21
C LYS A 55 -3.51 2.23 -1.25
N ILE A 56 -3.87 0.99 -1.56
CA ILE A 56 -3.75 0.42 -2.90
C ILE A 56 -4.86 0.99 -3.77
N ASN A 57 -4.51 1.44 -4.97
CA ASN A 57 -5.43 2.13 -5.88
C ASN A 57 -6.75 1.37 -6.08
N ASP A 58 -7.87 2.09 -6.05
CA ASP A 58 -9.22 1.57 -6.29
C ASP A 58 -9.69 0.41 -5.38
N THR A 59 -9.00 0.19 -4.25
CA THR A 59 -9.36 -0.84 -3.27
C THR A 59 -9.60 -0.24 -1.88
N LYS A 60 -10.11 -1.08 -0.96
CA LYS A 60 -10.11 -0.82 0.49
C LYS A 60 -8.92 -1.51 1.17
N GLU A 61 -7.82 -1.70 0.44
CA GLU A 61 -6.67 -2.45 0.90
C GLU A 61 -5.49 -1.55 1.23
N PHE A 62 -4.71 -1.96 2.22
CA PHE A 62 -3.58 -1.22 2.76
C PHE A 62 -2.37 -2.12 2.89
N ILE A 63 -1.20 -1.60 2.52
CA ILE A 63 0.09 -2.26 2.68
C ILE A 63 1.02 -1.41 3.53
N CYS A 64 1.82 -2.06 4.37
CA CYS A 64 2.85 -1.38 5.16
C CYS A 64 4.05 -1.04 4.27
N LEU A 65 4.31 0.24 4.05
CA LEU A 65 5.37 0.72 3.16
C LEU A 65 6.76 0.68 3.77
N ASN A 66 6.90 0.37 5.07
CA ASN A 66 8.21 0.11 5.67
C ASN A 66 8.89 -1.13 5.04
N PHE A 67 8.11 -2.02 4.43
CA PHE A 67 8.57 -3.22 3.73
C PHE A 67 8.53 -3.07 2.21
N CYS A 68 8.47 -1.82 1.73
CA CYS A 68 8.44 -1.51 0.32
C CYS A 68 9.44 -0.39 0.00
N LYS A 69 9.99 -0.40 -1.21
CA LYS A 69 10.80 0.69 -1.75
C LYS A 69 9.99 1.45 -2.80
N LYS A 70 9.92 2.78 -2.69
CA LYS A 70 9.34 3.62 -3.75
C LYS A 70 10.23 3.48 -4.98
N LYS A 71 9.65 3.16 -6.14
CA LYS A 71 10.38 3.18 -7.41
C LYS A 71 10.71 4.64 -7.74
N ALA A 72 11.97 4.91 -8.09
CA ALA A 72 12.36 6.22 -8.57
C ALA A 72 11.61 6.56 -9.86
N GLU A 73 11.27 7.83 -10.04
CA GLU A 73 10.67 8.36 -11.27
C GLU A 73 11.76 8.55 -12.35
#